data_AF-A0A0V0QXZ9-F1
#
_entry.id   AF-A0A0V0QXZ9-F1
#
_cell.length_a   1.000
_cell.length_b   1.000
_cell.length_c   1.000
_cell.angle_alpha   90.00
_cell.angle_beta   90.00
_cell.angle_gamma   90.00
#
_symmetry.space_group_name_H-M   'P 1'
#
loop_
_entity.id
_entity.type
_entity.pdbx_description
1 polymer ?
#
loop_
_entity_poly.entity_id
_entity_poly.type
_entity_poly.pdbx_seq_one_letter_code
_entity_poly.pdbx_strand_id
1 'polypeptide(L)'
;MQLITKIQKISKIKAAWKKIEDEYIHKDYSIPLQRSLVIQQNYDQFKEKIIKEGKYQTIGQYFKEERLKPIFYQNNQNNIQNNFAILVNDFPYDIQPLQHFVFWVKPGLEHIYTVERARQICEQYFQNVIRLEVFENPTILKSIPEIQHYQIFIQFKDESQIYQEEIEKQMQPKI
;
A
#
# COMPACT_ATOMS: atom_id res chain seq x y z
N MET A 1 -9.82 -20.64 -26.25
CA MET A 1 -8.90 -19.57 -25.80
C MET A 1 -9.23 -19.06 -24.39
N GLN A 2 -10.48 -18.71 -24.08
CA GLN A 2 -10.89 -18.15 -22.76
C GLN A 2 -10.61 -19.05 -21.53
N LEU A 3 -10.74 -20.37 -21.65
CA LEU A 3 -10.52 -21.30 -20.53
C LEU A 3 -9.05 -21.36 -20.07
N ILE A 4 -8.11 -21.35 -21.03
CA ILE A 4 -6.66 -21.39 -20.76
C ILE A 4 -6.23 -20.12 -20.00
N THR A 5 -6.74 -18.97 -20.40
CA THR A 5 -6.49 -17.67 -19.73
C THR A 5 -7.02 -17.66 -18.29
N LYS A 6 -8.20 -18.25 -18.05
CA LYS A 6 -8.79 -18.34 -16.69
C LYS A 6 -7.97 -19.24 -15.76
N ILE A 7 -7.48 -20.38 -16.24
CA ILE A 7 -6.64 -21.31 -15.47
C ILE A 7 -5.30 -20.65 -15.12
N GLN A 8 -4.65 -20.00 -16.09
CA GLN A 8 -3.40 -19.26 -15.86
C GLN A 8 -3.57 -18.16 -14.82
N LYS A 9 -4.69 -17.41 -14.87
CA LYS A 9 -5.02 -16.37 -13.88
C LYS A 9 -5.15 -16.94 -12.47
N ILE A 10 -5.92 -18.02 -12.29
CA ILE A 10 -6.08 -18.67 -10.98
C ILE A 10 -4.73 -19.17 -10.44
N SER A 11 -3.90 -19.76 -11.30
CA SER A 11 -2.57 -20.23 -10.90
C SER A 11 -1.68 -19.08 -10.42
N LYS A 12 -1.70 -17.93 -11.10
CA LYS A 12 -0.94 -16.74 -10.70
C LYS A 12 -1.42 -16.18 -9.36
N ILE A 13 -2.74 -16.09 -9.15
CA ILE A 13 -3.33 -15.66 -7.87
C ILE A 13 -2.87 -16.57 -6.71
N LYS A 14 -2.94 -17.90 -6.90
CA LYS A 14 -2.49 -18.85 -5.89
C LYS A 14 -1.00 -18.69 -5.57
N ALA A 15 -0.16 -18.52 -6.60
CA ALA A 15 1.27 -18.31 -6.41
C ALA A 15 1.57 -16.98 -5.69
N ALA A 16 0.87 -15.91 -6.03
CA ALA A 16 0.99 -14.61 -5.38
C ALA A 16 0.67 -14.68 -3.88
N TRP A 17 -0.45 -15.32 -3.52
CA TRP A 17 -0.80 -15.53 -2.11
C TRP A 17 0.20 -16.41 -1.38
N LYS A 18 0.66 -17.50 -2.00
CA LYS A 18 1.66 -18.38 -1.39
C LYS A 18 2.94 -17.62 -1.04
N LYS A 19 3.42 -16.72 -1.92
CA LYS A 19 4.60 -15.87 -1.62
C LYS A 19 4.38 -15.01 -0.39
N ILE A 20 3.22 -14.36 -0.27
CA ILE A 20 2.89 -13.54 0.91
C ILE A 20 2.87 -14.40 2.18
N GLU A 21 2.28 -15.59 2.11
CA GLU A 21 2.21 -16.53 3.24
C GLU A 21 3.60 -17.00 3.67
N ASP A 22 4.41 -17.46 2.72
CA ASP A 22 5.77 -17.96 2.96
C ASP A 22 6.64 -16.89 3.62
N GLU A 23 6.60 -15.66 3.12
CA GLU A 23 7.54 -14.61 3.54
C GLU A 23 7.11 -13.92 4.85
N TYR A 24 5.81 -13.76 5.12
CA TYR A 24 5.33 -12.96 6.27
C TYR A 24 4.59 -13.76 7.33
N ILE A 25 3.90 -14.85 6.97
CA ILE A 25 3.24 -15.71 7.96
C ILE A 25 4.27 -16.65 8.59
N HIS A 26 5.16 -17.21 7.78
CA HIS A 26 6.27 -18.03 8.29
C HIS A 26 7.50 -17.22 8.71
N LYS A 27 7.48 -15.89 8.50
CA LYS A 27 8.56 -14.94 8.84
C LYS A 27 9.92 -15.33 8.26
N ASP A 28 9.90 -16.07 7.16
CA ASP A 28 11.10 -16.44 6.43
C ASP A 28 11.48 -15.27 5.51
N TYR A 29 12.01 -14.20 6.13
CA TYR A 29 12.47 -13.00 5.42
C TYR A 29 13.75 -13.24 4.60
N SER A 30 14.12 -14.49 4.34
CA SER A 30 15.29 -14.85 3.52
C SER A 30 15.15 -14.39 2.07
N ILE A 31 13.91 -14.29 1.58
CA ILE A 31 13.58 -13.76 0.26
C ILE A 31 12.51 -12.68 0.47
N PRO A 32 12.85 -11.39 0.51
CA PRO A 32 11.86 -10.33 0.69
C PRO A 32 11.08 -10.10 -0.61
N LEU A 33 9.81 -9.67 -0.49
CA LEU A 33 9.02 -9.25 -1.64
C LEU A 33 9.77 -8.20 -2.45
N GLN A 34 9.95 -8.52 -3.73
CA GLN A 34 10.67 -7.68 -4.66
C GLN A 34 9.71 -6.93 -5.57
N ARG A 35 10.16 -5.77 -6.04
CA ARG A 35 9.54 -5.05 -7.15
C ARG A 35 10.02 -5.65 -8.46
N SER A 36 9.25 -5.46 -9.52
CA SER A 36 9.78 -5.72 -10.85
C SER A 36 10.92 -4.75 -11.14
N LEU A 37 11.84 -5.13 -12.03
CA LEU A 37 13.01 -4.31 -12.36
C LEU A 37 12.62 -2.88 -12.77
N VAL A 38 11.56 -2.73 -13.56
CA VAL A 38 11.06 -1.43 -14.03
C VAL A 38 10.54 -0.58 -12.87
N ILE A 39 9.75 -1.16 -11.96
CA ILE A 39 9.22 -0.43 -10.81
C ILE A 39 10.37 -0.06 -9.85
N GLN A 40 11.35 -0.95 -9.67
CA GLN A 40 12.52 -0.67 -8.86
C GLN A 40 13.33 0.50 -9.42
N GLN A 41 13.57 0.54 -10.74
CA GLN A 41 14.24 1.66 -11.40
C GLN A 41 13.48 2.98 -11.23
N ASN A 42 12.15 2.96 -11.40
CA ASN A 42 11.31 4.15 -11.19
C ASN A 42 11.39 4.63 -9.74
N TYR A 43 11.40 3.70 -8.79
CA TYR A 43 11.55 4.02 -7.37
C TYR A 43 12.91 4.64 -7.06
N ASP A 44 13.99 4.09 -7.61
CA ASP A 44 15.34 4.61 -7.41
C ASP A 44 15.50 6.02 -8.00
N GLN A 45 15.00 6.25 -9.23
CA GLN A 45 14.96 7.57 -9.84
C GLN A 45 14.15 8.59 -9.03
N PHE A 46 13.01 8.17 -8.49
CA PHE A 46 12.19 9.00 -7.62
C PHE A 46 12.96 9.41 -6.36
N LYS A 47 13.63 8.47 -5.67
CA LYS A 47 14.43 8.75 -4.48
C LYS A 47 15.54 9.75 -4.78
N GLU A 48 16.27 9.55 -5.87
CA GLU A 48 17.35 10.44 -6.30
C GLU A 48 16.83 11.85 -6.58
N LYS A 49 15.70 11.96 -7.27
CA LYS A 49 15.07 13.26 -7.58
C LYS A 49 14.73 14.04 -6.30
N ILE A 50 14.06 13.40 -5.33
CA ILE A 50 13.66 14.04 -4.08
C ILE A 50 14.87 14.56 -3.29
N ILE A 51 15.96 13.79 -3.24
CA ILE A 51 17.18 14.19 -2.52
C ILE A 51 17.93 15.29 -3.29
N LYS A 52 18.03 15.18 -4.62
CA LYS A 52 18.75 16.14 -5.47
C LYS A 52 18.09 17.53 -5.48
N GLU A 53 16.76 17.59 -5.37
CA GLU A 53 16.04 18.86 -5.27
C GLU A 53 16.35 19.63 -3.97
N GLY A 54 17.03 19.02 -3.00
CA GLY A 54 17.54 19.68 -1.79
C GLY A 54 16.47 20.14 -0.80
N LYS A 55 15.18 19.95 -1.12
CA LYS A 55 14.05 20.31 -0.28
C LYS A 55 13.86 19.37 0.92
N TYR A 56 14.29 18.12 0.79
CA TYR A 56 14.14 17.09 1.81
C TYR A 56 15.45 16.34 2.01
N GLN A 57 15.78 16.05 3.26
CA GLN A 57 16.99 15.29 3.62
C GLN A 57 16.78 13.78 3.46
N THR A 58 15.54 13.31 3.65
CA THR A 58 15.17 11.90 3.50
C THR A 58 13.86 11.77 2.72
N ILE A 59 13.63 10.59 2.14
CA ILE A 59 12.36 10.25 1.49
C ILE A 59 11.21 10.27 2.51
N GLY A 60 11.45 9.83 3.74
CA GLY A 60 10.42 9.89 4.77
C GLY A 60 10.02 11.32 5.15
N GLN A 61 10.96 12.27 5.11
CA GLN A 61 10.62 13.69 5.27
C GLN A 61 9.70 14.17 4.13
N TYR A 62 10.00 13.80 2.88
CA TYR A 62 9.12 14.10 1.75
C TYR A 62 7.72 13.50 1.96
N PHE A 63 7.62 12.22 2.32
CA PHE A 63 6.32 11.59 2.57
C PHE A 63 5.55 12.25 3.71
N LYS A 64 6.22 12.61 4.81
CA LYS A 64 5.60 13.33 5.93
C LYS A 64 5.01 14.66 5.47
N GLU A 65 5.81 15.50 4.82
CA GLU A 65 5.42 16.89 4.50
C GLU A 65 4.49 17.01 3.29
N GLU A 66 4.77 16.29 2.20
CA GLU A 66 4.05 16.49 0.93
C GLU A 66 2.89 15.53 0.75
N ARG A 67 3.03 14.28 1.19
CA ARG A 67 2.03 13.23 0.92
C ARG A 67 1.04 13.10 2.08
N LEU A 68 1.54 12.95 3.31
CA LEU A 68 0.72 12.57 4.46
C LEU A 68 0.18 13.76 5.25
N LYS A 69 0.95 14.85 5.39
CA LYS A 69 0.51 16.02 6.16
C LYS A 69 -0.78 16.66 5.62
N PRO A 70 -0.96 16.83 4.29
CA PRO A 70 -2.25 17.27 3.74
C PRO A 70 -3.40 16.36 4.17
N ILE A 71 -3.19 15.05 4.19
CA ILE A 71 -4.25 14.08 4.53
C ILE A 71 -4.60 14.11 6.01
N PHE A 72 -3.60 14.22 6.88
CA PHE A 72 -3.76 14.12 8.34
C PHE A 72 -4.10 15.44 9.03
N TYR A 73 -3.77 16.59 8.42
CA TYR A 73 -3.82 17.89 9.08
C TYR A 73 -4.50 19.00 8.25
N GLN A 74 -4.78 18.84 6.95
CA GLN A 74 -5.58 19.85 6.24
C GLN A 74 -7.08 19.67 6.50
N ASN A 75 -7.60 20.61 7.30
CA ASN A 75 -9.01 20.77 7.64
C ASN A 75 -9.88 21.06 6.40
N ASN A 76 -10.52 20.04 5.85
CA ASN A 76 -11.74 20.26 5.06
C ASN A 76 -12.90 20.46 6.03
N GLN A 77 -13.09 21.70 6.50
CA GLN A 77 -14.31 22.34 7.08
C GLN A 77 -15.18 21.61 8.13
N ASN A 78 -14.96 20.33 8.44
CA ASN A 78 -15.81 19.47 9.27
C ASN A 78 -15.06 18.84 10.46
N ASN A 79 -13.87 19.32 10.83
CA ASN A 79 -13.13 18.94 12.05
C ASN A 79 -12.79 17.44 12.26
N ILE A 80 -13.02 16.56 11.28
CA ILE A 80 -12.63 15.15 11.41
C ILE A 80 -11.15 15.04 11.02
N GLN A 81 -10.28 14.98 12.03
CA GLN A 81 -8.87 14.63 11.82
C GLN A 81 -8.77 13.18 11.35
N ASN A 82 -8.16 12.96 10.18
CA ASN A 82 -7.85 11.61 9.71
C ASN A 82 -6.67 11.07 10.50
N ASN A 83 -6.88 9.99 11.26
CA ASN A 83 -5.84 9.35 12.07
C ASN A 83 -5.03 8.29 11.31
N PHE A 84 -5.50 7.91 10.12
CA PHE A 84 -4.85 7.00 9.21
C PHE A 84 -5.21 7.35 7.77
N ALA A 85 -4.47 6.79 6.82
CA ALA A 85 -4.77 6.89 5.39
C ALA A 85 -4.48 5.55 4.70
N ILE A 86 -5.32 5.14 3.77
CA ILE A 86 -5.07 3.97 2.92
C ILE A 86 -4.86 4.50 1.51
N LEU A 87 -3.68 4.25 0.94
CA LEU A 87 -3.28 4.76 -0.37
C LEU A 87 -2.75 3.62 -1.23
N VAL A 88 -2.94 3.72 -2.56
CA VAL A 88 -2.27 2.81 -3.50
C VAL A 88 -0.75 2.93 -3.33
N ASN A 89 -0.03 1.81 -3.38
CA ASN A 89 1.42 1.84 -3.36
C ASN A 89 1.95 2.32 -4.72
N ASP A 90 2.54 3.51 -4.76
CA ASP A 90 3.12 4.10 -5.98
C ASP A 90 4.22 3.21 -6.60
N PHE A 91 4.86 2.35 -5.78
CA PHE A 91 5.93 1.44 -6.20
C PHE A 91 5.64 0.01 -5.69
N PRO A 92 4.66 -0.70 -6.28
CA PRO A 92 4.16 -1.95 -5.74
C PRO A 92 5.14 -3.12 -5.94
N TYR A 93 5.08 -4.13 -5.06
CA TYR A 93 5.80 -5.39 -5.25
C TYR A 93 5.24 -6.19 -6.44
N ASP A 94 6.06 -7.06 -7.01
CA ASP A 94 5.71 -7.89 -8.15
C ASP A 94 4.90 -9.14 -7.74
N ILE A 95 3.70 -8.87 -7.24
CA ILE A 95 2.76 -9.86 -6.69
C ILE A 95 1.46 -9.85 -7.50
N GLN A 96 1.61 -9.80 -8.82
CA GLN A 96 0.47 -9.80 -9.72
C GLN A 96 -0.33 -11.11 -9.65
N PRO A 97 -1.67 -11.05 -9.69
CA PRO A 97 -2.50 -9.88 -9.98
C PRO A 97 -3.07 -9.18 -8.73
N LEU A 98 -2.46 -9.35 -7.54
CA LEU A 98 -2.96 -8.71 -6.33
C LEU A 98 -2.70 -7.21 -6.37
N GLN A 99 -3.66 -6.44 -5.87
CA GLN A 99 -3.48 -5.00 -5.69
C GLN A 99 -2.73 -4.72 -4.39
N HIS A 100 -1.92 -3.66 -4.40
CA HIS A 100 -1.03 -3.32 -3.29
C HIS A 100 -1.30 -1.89 -2.81
N PHE A 101 -1.77 -1.79 -1.57
CA PHE A 101 -2.00 -0.53 -0.87
C PHE A 101 -1.05 -0.41 0.32
N VAL A 102 -0.95 0.79 0.88
CA VAL A 102 -0.21 1.08 2.10
C VAL A 102 -1.15 1.76 3.09
N PHE A 103 -1.26 1.19 4.28
CA PHE A 103 -1.91 1.79 5.44
C PHE A 103 -0.91 2.70 6.15
N TRP A 104 -1.14 4.00 6.16
CA TRP A 104 -0.30 4.99 6.83
C TRP A 104 -0.93 5.40 8.15
N VAL A 105 -0.14 5.40 9.23
CA VAL A 105 -0.57 5.85 10.55
C VAL A 105 -0.12 7.29 10.78
N LYS A 106 -1.01 8.12 11.33
CA LYS A 106 -0.67 9.49 11.72
C LYS A 106 0.38 9.48 12.85
N PRO A 107 1.45 10.30 12.74
CA PRO A 107 2.47 10.38 13.78
C PRO A 107 1.88 10.69 15.17
N GLY A 108 2.34 9.95 16.18
CA GLY A 108 1.87 10.04 17.58
C GLY A 108 0.75 9.05 17.94
N LEU A 109 0.17 8.33 16.96
CA LEU A 109 -0.90 7.35 17.17
C LEU A 109 -0.44 5.89 16.93
N GLU A 110 0.86 5.67 16.77
CA GLU A 110 1.50 4.39 16.46
C GLU A 110 1.04 3.25 17.39
N HIS A 111 0.94 3.54 18.68
CA HIS A 111 0.56 2.59 19.73
C HIS A 111 -0.89 2.08 19.61
N ILE A 112 -1.75 2.79 18.87
CA ILE A 112 -3.17 2.45 18.71
C ILE A 112 -3.37 1.49 17.53
N TYR A 113 -2.59 1.66 16.47
CA TYR A 113 -2.79 0.94 15.21
C TYR A 113 -1.82 -0.23 15.12
N THR A 114 -2.22 -1.40 15.61
CA THR A 114 -1.50 -2.65 15.34
C THR A 114 -1.81 -3.19 13.94
N VAL A 115 -1.04 -4.19 13.47
CA VAL A 115 -1.36 -4.92 12.22
C VAL A 115 -2.79 -5.47 12.23
N GLU A 116 -3.22 -6.06 13.34
CA GLU A 116 -4.58 -6.59 13.49
C GLU A 116 -5.64 -5.48 13.43
N ARG A 117 -5.38 -4.34 14.07
CA ARG A 117 -6.30 -3.20 14.01
C ARG A 117 -6.39 -2.63 12.60
N ALA A 118 -5.26 -2.53 11.88
CA ALA A 118 -5.23 -2.09 10.50
C ALA A 118 -5.99 -3.07 9.59
N ARG A 119 -5.84 -4.39 9.79
CA ARG A 119 -6.59 -5.43 9.07
C ARG A 119 -8.10 -5.23 9.23
N GLN A 120 -8.60 -5.10 10.45
CA GLN A 120 -10.02 -4.87 10.73
C GLN A 120 -10.57 -3.61 10.03
N ILE A 121 -9.79 -2.52 10.03
CA ILE A 121 -10.17 -1.29 9.33
C ILE A 121 -10.22 -1.53 7.81
N CYS A 122 -9.23 -2.23 7.26
CA CYS A 122 -9.18 -2.53 5.82
C CYS A 122 -10.36 -3.42 5.37
N GLU A 123 -10.75 -4.41 6.17
CA GLU A 123 -11.91 -5.26 5.91
C GLU A 123 -13.23 -4.48 5.87
N GLN A 124 -13.34 -3.38 6.64
CA GLN A 124 -14.49 -2.48 6.61
C GLN A 124 -14.40 -1.45 5.47
N TYR A 125 -13.19 -1.01 5.13
CA TYR A 125 -12.93 0.01 4.12
C TYR A 125 -13.15 -0.51 2.70
N PHE A 126 -12.63 -1.71 2.40
CA PHE A 126 -12.70 -2.29 1.06
C PHE A 126 -13.93 -3.18 0.91
N GLN A 127 -14.76 -2.86 -0.07
CA GLN A 127 -15.89 -3.70 -0.47
C GLN A 127 -15.46 -4.69 -1.55
N ASN A 128 -16.26 -5.75 -1.77
CA ASN A 128 -16.03 -6.74 -2.84
C ASN A 128 -14.68 -7.47 -2.81
N VAL A 129 -14.13 -7.66 -1.61
CA VAL A 129 -12.87 -8.39 -1.40
C VAL A 129 -13.13 -9.91 -1.38
N ILE A 130 -12.28 -10.68 -2.06
CA ILE A 130 -12.18 -12.14 -1.91
C ILE A 130 -11.24 -12.47 -0.76
N ARG A 131 -10.06 -11.84 -0.75
CA ARG A 131 -9.02 -12.05 0.24
C ARG A 131 -8.21 -10.78 0.44
N LEU A 132 -7.84 -10.51 1.69
CA LEU A 132 -7.03 -9.38 2.11
C LEU A 132 -5.98 -9.85 3.12
N GLU A 133 -4.78 -9.32 3.02
CA GLU A 133 -3.74 -9.52 4.02
C GLU A 133 -3.07 -8.19 4.35
N VAL A 134 -2.78 -7.98 5.64
CA VAL A 134 -2.08 -6.81 6.14
C VAL A 134 -0.89 -7.26 6.95
N PHE A 135 0.28 -6.69 6.67
CA PHE A 135 1.48 -6.97 7.43
C PHE A 135 2.40 -5.76 7.51
N GLU A 136 3.35 -5.83 8.43
CA GLU A 136 4.42 -4.85 8.57
C GLU A 136 5.71 -5.42 8.01
N ASN A 137 6.40 -4.66 7.17
CA ASN A 137 7.77 -5.02 6.81
C ASN A 137 8.68 -4.97 8.05
N PRO A 138 9.60 -5.93 8.23
CA PRO A 138 10.69 -5.79 9.18
C PRO A 138 11.40 -4.44 9.03
N THR A 139 11.87 -3.86 10.13
CA THR A 139 12.52 -2.53 10.11
C THR A 139 13.65 -2.44 9.09
N ILE A 140 14.44 -3.50 8.93
CA ILE A 140 15.55 -3.57 7.97
C ILE A 140 15.11 -3.53 6.49
N LEU A 141 13.85 -3.87 6.20
CA LEU A 141 13.27 -3.88 4.85
C LEU A 141 12.41 -2.64 4.56
N LYS A 142 12.14 -1.81 5.58
CA LYS A 142 11.38 -0.56 5.39
C LYS A 142 12.25 0.49 4.73
N SER A 143 11.70 1.11 3.69
CA SER A 143 12.34 2.30 3.10
C SER A 143 12.13 3.57 3.92
N ILE A 144 11.08 3.62 4.73
CA ILE A 144 10.71 4.77 5.56
C ILE A 144 10.40 4.26 6.98
N PRO A 145 11.42 3.85 7.76
CA PRO A 145 11.23 3.26 9.08
C PRO A 145 10.63 4.23 10.12
N GLU A 146 10.75 5.55 9.90
CA GLU A 146 10.31 6.61 10.80
C GLU A 146 8.81 6.97 10.69
N ILE A 147 8.06 6.26 9.85
CA ILE A 147 6.60 6.36 9.73
C ILE A 147 6.04 4.96 9.88
N GLN A 148 5.12 4.75 10.81
CA GLN A 148 4.44 3.45 10.92
C GLN A 148 3.49 3.26 9.75
N HIS A 149 3.67 2.16 9.04
CA HIS A 149 2.86 1.82 7.88
C HIS A 149 2.82 0.32 7.64
N TYR A 150 1.71 -0.14 7.05
CA TYR A 150 1.47 -1.55 6.75
C TYR A 150 1.27 -1.75 5.26
N GLN A 151 1.78 -2.86 4.74
CA GLN A 151 1.49 -3.30 3.38
C GLN A 151 0.15 -4.01 3.39
N ILE A 152 -0.69 -3.71 2.40
CA ILE A 152 -2.01 -4.36 2.22
C ILE A 152 -2.04 -5.00 0.85
N PHE A 153 -2.26 -6.31 0.79
CA PHE A 153 -2.53 -7.02 -0.45
C PHE A 153 -3.98 -7.42 -0.54
N ILE A 154 -4.60 -7.18 -1.70
CA ILE A 154 -6.03 -7.44 -1.90
C ILE A 154 -6.25 -8.18 -3.20
N GLN A 155 -7.07 -9.23 -3.12
CA GLN A 155 -7.74 -9.85 -4.25
C GLN A 155 -9.20 -9.43 -4.23
N PHE A 156 -9.64 -8.72 -5.25
CA PHE A 156 -11.04 -8.34 -5.41
C PHE A 156 -11.85 -9.35 -6.24
N LYS A 157 -13.18 -9.33 -6.08
CA LYS A 157 -14.12 -10.18 -6.82
C LYS A 157 -14.18 -9.85 -8.31
N ASP A 158 -14.04 -8.57 -8.67
CA ASP A 158 -14.05 -8.09 -10.04
C ASP A 158 -12.97 -7.01 -10.24
N GLU A 159 -11.86 -7.36 -10.91
CA GLU A 159 -10.71 -6.45 -11.11
C GLU A 159 -11.05 -5.22 -11.99
N SER A 160 -12.18 -5.26 -12.72
CA SER A 160 -12.58 -4.23 -13.68
C SER A 160 -13.18 -2.97 -13.04
N GLN A 161 -13.75 -3.06 -11.83
CA GLN A 161 -14.53 -1.97 -11.22
C GLN A 161 -13.73 -1.06 -10.25
N ILE A 162 -12.64 -1.55 -9.65
CA ILE A 162 -11.97 -0.83 -8.55
C ILE A 162 -11.16 0.38 -9.00
N TYR A 163 -10.54 0.33 -10.18
CA TYR A 163 -9.80 1.49 -10.71
C TYR A 163 -10.71 2.65 -11.07
N GLN A 164 -11.98 2.40 -11.45
CA GLN A 164 -12.92 3.47 -11.77
C GLN A 164 -13.44 4.14 -10.50
N GLU A 165 -13.82 3.38 -9.47
CA GLU A 165 -14.38 3.96 -8.24
C GLU A 165 -13.37 4.78 -7.42
N GLU A 166 -12.07 4.39 -7.38
CA GLU A 166 -11.06 5.19 -6.67
C GLU A 166 -10.62 6.43 -7.45
N ILE A 167 -10.53 6.36 -8.79
CA ILE A 167 -10.25 7.53 -9.62
C ILE A 167 -11.43 8.52 -9.53
N GLU A 168 -12.67 8.03 -9.56
CA GLU A 168 -13.87 8.87 -9.43
C GLU A 168 -13.96 9.54 -8.05
N LYS A 169 -13.65 8.83 -6.96
CA LYS A 169 -13.60 9.43 -5.61
C LYS A 169 -12.50 10.48 -5.44
N GLN A 170 -11.39 10.36 -6.18
CA GLN A 170 -10.31 11.35 -6.16
C GLN A 170 -10.57 12.54 -7.11
N MET A 171 -11.39 12.37 -8.14
CA MET A 171 -11.70 13.40 -9.14
C MET A 171 -13.01 14.15 -8.92
N GLN A 172 -13.84 13.77 -7.94
CA GLN A 172 -15.03 14.55 -7.60
C GLN A 172 -14.62 15.88 -6.93
N PRO A 173 -14.97 17.05 -7.54
CA PRO A 173 -14.80 18.32 -6.86
C PRO A 173 -15.72 18.32 -5.64
N LYS A 174 -15.15 18.54 -4.46
CA LYS A 174 -15.94 18.72 -3.25
C LYS A 174 -16.72 20.04 -3.38
N ILE A 175 -18.04 19.93 -3.51
CA ILE A 175 -19.00 21.04 -3.40
C ILE A 175 -19.04 21.50 -1.95
#